data_AF-A0A3B1JVE9-F1
#
_entry.id   AF-A0A3B1JVE9-F1
#
_cell.length_a   1.000
_cell.length_b   1.000
_cell.length_c   1.000
_cell.angle_alpha   90.00
_cell.angle_beta   90.00
_cell.angle_gamma   90.00
#
_symmetry.space_group_name_H-M   'P 1'
#
loop_
_entity.id
_entity.type
_entity.pdbx_description
1 polymer ?
#
loop_
_entity_poly.entity_id
_entity_poly.type
_entity_poly.pdbx_seq_one_letter_code
_entity_poly.pdbx_strand_id
1 'polypeptide(L)'
;CLKSEVLLSDCNTAYVENFNLPRRCLRHFFAERRCFVFPRPADVPDLKNMEKLPEEKLDPLFLQQSKEFCKHVHSSAKPKTVPGGRTVIGSVLGGLAEVYVEAIRRGDVPCLENAVETLAQIQNEKAVEQDPGGLYEGGSELYPVTNGPGRAFPHPQRKQSKRRSNSSSACPSTTPSRKVFAPLEEGLRDNSFIKKGGYKKYRDTLRRLTAEYREITHTQHTCEEVLTEYLKKKEEYGNMILAAGLGLTEADREQEVIQLKREAGEQMQKVLEEQIRLQEQALSDQKRTYEENVTRLLERMERERERAQEDNKRVLEAKLKEHDALMQEGFDEKAEQMKKEIKGLKKEVENEGRSKQSTFSKVVETFGTACLFIPGNRL
;
A
#
# COMPACT_ATOMS: atom_id res chain seq x y z
N CYS A 1 20.08 45.87 17.19
CA CYS A 1 18.74 46.15 16.63
C CYS A 1 17.70 45.17 17.15
N LEU A 2 17.55 43.94 16.63
CA LEU A 2 16.41 43.10 17.07
C LEU A 2 16.45 42.68 18.55
N LYS A 3 17.62 42.29 19.07
CA LYS A 3 17.74 41.85 20.47
C LYS A 3 17.26 42.90 21.47
N SER A 4 17.56 44.18 21.23
CA SER A 4 17.11 45.29 22.08
C SER A 4 15.64 45.63 21.88
N GLU A 5 15.08 45.40 20.69
CA GLU A 5 13.68 45.71 20.34
C GLU A 5 12.68 44.73 20.96
N VAL A 6 13.09 43.48 21.22
CA VAL A 6 12.25 42.43 21.85
C VAL A 6 12.50 42.25 23.35
N LEU A 7 13.29 43.13 23.98
CA LEU A 7 13.42 43.14 25.44
C LEU A 7 12.08 43.47 26.08
N LEU A 8 11.79 42.75 27.16
CA LEU A 8 10.60 43.02 27.95
C LEU A 8 10.92 44.13 28.97
N SER A 9 9.87 44.66 29.60
CA SER A 9 9.99 45.61 30.70
C SER A 9 9.47 45.00 31.99
N ASP A 10 10.08 45.35 33.13
CA ASP A 10 9.88 44.72 34.45
C ASP A 10 8.71 45.28 35.27
N CYS A 11 8.06 46.35 34.81
CA CYS A 11 7.01 47.02 35.55
C CYS A 11 5.63 46.39 35.30
N ASN A 12 4.88 46.07 36.37
CA ASN A 12 3.59 45.40 36.26
C ASN A 12 2.44 46.41 36.15
N THR A 13 2.34 47.08 35.00
CA THR A 13 1.22 47.99 34.68
C THR A 13 0.50 47.52 33.42
N ALA A 14 -0.78 47.89 33.27
CA ALA A 14 -1.56 47.56 32.07
C ALA A 14 -0.89 48.08 30.77
N TYR A 15 -0.22 49.23 30.84
CA TYR A 15 0.57 49.78 29.73
C TYR A 15 1.74 48.86 29.36
N VAL A 16 2.45 48.35 30.36
CA VAL A 16 3.62 47.49 30.17
C VAL A 16 3.22 46.10 29.70
N GLU A 17 2.08 45.56 30.14
CA GLU A 17 1.55 44.32 29.57
C GLU A 17 1.23 44.49 28.08
N ASN A 18 0.64 45.62 27.67
CA ASN A 18 0.42 45.92 26.24
C ASN A 18 1.74 46.07 25.46
N PHE A 19 2.78 46.62 26.09
CA PHE A 19 4.13 46.69 25.52
C PHE A 19 4.79 45.31 25.41
N ASN A 20 4.62 44.46 26.43
CA ASN A 20 5.27 43.15 26.54
C ASN A 20 4.57 42.08 25.70
N LEU A 21 3.25 42.13 25.53
CA LEU A 21 2.47 41.12 24.81
C LEU A 21 3.01 40.82 23.39
N PRO A 22 3.15 41.80 22.47
CA PRO A 22 3.64 41.52 21.13
C PRO A 22 5.08 40.97 21.15
N ARG A 23 5.93 41.45 22.07
CA ARG A 23 7.31 40.98 22.23
C ARG A 23 7.36 39.54 22.74
N ARG A 24 6.50 39.21 23.71
CA ARG A 24 6.32 37.84 24.23
C ARG A 24 5.84 36.91 23.12
N CYS A 25 4.86 37.31 22.32
CA CYS A 25 4.39 36.53 21.18
C CYS A 25 5.52 36.27 20.17
N LEU A 26 6.29 37.30 19.78
CA LEU A 26 7.44 37.12 18.89
C LEU A 26 8.48 36.16 19.47
N ARG A 27 8.78 36.30 20.77
CA ARG A 27 9.74 35.45 21.47
C ARG A 27 9.28 33.99 21.57
N HIS A 28 8.00 33.80 21.80
CA HIS A 28 7.41 32.48 22.04
C HIS A 28 7.10 31.72 20.75
N PHE A 29 6.54 32.38 19.72
CA PHE A 29 6.09 31.70 18.49
C PHE A 29 7.18 31.50 17.45
N PHE A 30 8.24 32.32 17.45
CA PHE A 30 9.29 32.26 16.43
C PHE A 30 10.65 31.97 17.07
N ALA A 31 11.10 30.72 17.04
CA ALA A 31 12.37 30.31 17.64
C ALA A 31 13.60 31.02 17.04
N GLU A 32 13.59 31.26 15.73
CA GLU A 32 14.65 31.97 15.02
C GLU A 32 14.14 33.35 14.58
N ARG A 33 14.89 34.40 14.91
CA ARG A 33 14.51 35.80 14.66
C ARG A 33 15.72 36.55 14.10
N ARG A 34 15.53 37.27 12.99
CA ARG A 34 16.56 38.07 12.30
C ARG A 34 15.98 39.43 11.90
N CYS A 35 16.83 40.45 11.83
CA CYS A 35 16.44 41.81 11.45
C CYS A 35 17.42 42.33 10.40
N PHE A 36 16.86 42.87 9.33
CA PHE A 36 17.57 43.54 8.25
C PHE A 36 17.06 44.98 8.20
N VAL A 37 17.97 45.95 8.09
CA VAL A 37 17.62 47.37 8.04
C VAL A 37 17.92 47.87 6.64
N PHE A 38 16.89 48.35 5.95
CA PHE A 38 17.02 48.84 4.58
C PHE A 38 17.06 50.37 4.58
N PRO A 39 18.06 51.00 3.95
CA PRO A 39 18.01 52.44 3.69
C PRO A 39 16.90 52.75 2.67
N ARG A 40 16.57 54.02 2.51
CA ARG A 40 15.57 54.44 1.51
C ARG A 40 16.06 54.02 0.11
N PRO A 41 15.23 53.35 -0.70
CA PRO A 41 15.70 52.72 -1.94
C PRO A 41 15.98 53.70 -3.09
N ALA A 42 15.31 54.84 -3.12
CA ALA A 42 15.44 55.86 -4.17
C ALA A 42 14.98 57.23 -3.64
N ASP A 43 15.14 58.27 -4.45
CA ASP A 43 14.61 59.60 -4.16
C ASP A 43 13.08 59.62 -4.12
N VAL A 44 12.51 60.53 -3.32
CA VAL A 44 11.07 60.61 -3.04
C VAL A 44 10.19 60.65 -4.30
N PRO A 45 10.53 61.38 -5.38
CA PRO A 45 9.72 61.40 -6.60
C PRO A 45 9.66 60.05 -7.32
N ASP A 46 10.68 59.21 -7.17
CA ASP A 46 10.83 57.93 -7.85
C ASP A 46 10.17 56.77 -7.09
N LEU A 47 9.91 56.94 -5.78
CA LEU A 47 9.27 55.90 -4.92
C LEU A 47 7.90 55.43 -5.42
N LYS A 48 7.17 56.27 -6.18
CA LYS A 48 5.87 55.90 -6.77
C LYS A 48 5.99 54.98 -7.99
N ASN A 49 7.18 54.90 -8.60
CA ASN A 49 7.44 54.18 -9.84
C ASN A 49 8.51 53.07 -9.66
N MET A 50 8.70 52.57 -8.43
CA MET A 50 9.74 51.62 -8.05
C MET A 50 9.81 50.36 -8.93
N GLU A 51 8.66 49.83 -9.37
CA GLU A 51 8.61 48.61 -10.21
C GLU A 51 9.27 48.79 -11.59
N LYS A 52 9.30 50.03 -12.11
CA LYS A 52 9.88 50.37 -13.42
C LYS A 52 11.22 51.08 -13.30
N LEU A 53 11.67 51.35 -12.07
CA LEU A 53 12.89 52.10 -11.83
C LEU A 53 14.09 51.19 -12.10
N PRO A 54 15.03 51.60 -12.95
CA PRO A 54 16.19 50.77 -13.25
C PRO A 54 17.16 50.76 -12.04
N GLU A 55 17.91 49.67 -11.86
CA GLU A 55 18.74 49.47 -10.65
C GLU A 55 19.78 50.59 -10.46
N GLU A 56 20.26 51.23 -11.52
CA GLU A 56 21.26 52.30 -11.45
C GLU A 56 20.73 53.57 -10.75
N LYS A 57 19.40 53.71 -10.65
CA LYS A 57 18.75 54.80 -9.91
C LYS A 57 18.46 54.44 -8.45
N LEU A 58 18.72 53.20 -8.04
CA LEU A 58 18.57 52.79 -6.66
C LEU A 58 19.79 53.17 -5.84
N ASP A 59 19.57 53.45 -4.57
CA ASP A 59 20.63 53.72 -3.63
C ASP A 59 21.59 52.51 -3.55
N PRO A 60 22.92 52.70 -3.72
CA PRO A 60 23.87 51.60 -3.73
C PRO A 60 23.90 50.80 -2.43
N LEU A 61 23.67 51.43 -1.27
CA LEU A 61 23.61 50.75 0.03
C LEU A 61 22.31 49.93 0.14
N PHE A 62 21.19 50.44 -0.39
CA PHE A 62 19.96 49.67 -0.50
C PHE A 62 20.15 48.42 -1.36
N LEU A 63 20.77 48.56 -2.53
CA LEU A 63 21.08 47.44 -3.43
C LEU A 63 21.97 46.40 -2.76
N GLN A 64 23.03 46.84 -2.08
CA GLN A 64 23.91 45.94 -1.34
C GLN A 64 23.14 45.20 -0.24
N GLN A 65 22.36 45.92 0.57
CA GLN A 65 21.59 45.33 1.66
C GLN A 65 20.52 44.35 1.16
N SER A 66 19.89 44.65 0.02
CA SER A 66 18.94 43.78 -0.66
C SER A 66 19.60 42.49 -1.16
N LYS A 67 20.79 42.59 -1.77
CA LYS A 67 21.57 41.41 -2.18
C LYS A 67 21.98 40.54 -0.98
N GLU A 68 22.42 41.16 0.12
CA GLU A 68 22.75 40.44 1.35
C GLU A 68 21.53 39.75 1.97
N PHE A 69 20.37 40.43 1.99
CA PHE A 69 19.12 39.85 2.45
C PHE A 69 18.70 38.64 1.60
N CYS A 70 18.67 38.79 0.27
CA CYS A 70 18.29 37.70 -0.64
C CYS A 70 19.25 36.51 -0.49
N LYS A 71 20.56 36.77 -0.41
CA LYS A 71 21.57 35.73 -0.16
C LYS A 71 21.30 35.01 1.15
N HIS A 72 20.96 35.75 2.21
CA HIS A 72 20.60 35.15 3.48
C HIS A 72 19.37 34.25 3.34
N VAL A 73 18.26 34.77 2.80
CA VAL A 73 17.01 34.00 2.62
C VAL A 73 17.26 32.71 1.82
N HIS A 74 17.96 32.79 0.70
CA HIS A 74 18.25 31.60 -0.12
C HIS A 74 19.16 30.58 0.55
N SER A 75 20.04 31.00 1.47
CA SER A 75 20.96 30.10 2.17
C SER A 75 20.43 29.57 3.50
N SER A 76 19.51 30.29 4.15
CA SER A 76 19.01 29.96 5.48
C SER A 76 17.57 29.42 5.48
N ALA A 77 16.78 29.66 4.43
CA ALA A 77 15.41 29.17 4.35
C ALA A 77 15.40 27.64 4.30
N LYS A 78 14.82 27.05 5.34
CA LYS A 78 14.59 25.61 5.43
C LYS A 78 13.31 25.27 4.66
N PRO A 79 13.24 24.09 4.01
CA PRO A 79 11.99 23.59 3.48
C PRO A 79 10.89 23.61 4.55
N LYS A 80 9.67 24.00 4.16
CA LYS A 80 8.54 24.03 5.09
C LYS A 80 8.25 22.61 5.57
N THR A 81 8.09 22.43 6.88
CA THR A 81 7.69 21.14 7.46
C THR A 81 6.37 21.22 8.22
N VAL A 82 5.69 20.09 8.34
CA VAL A 82 4.54 19.83 9.25
C VAL A 82 4.99 18.96 10.43
N PRO A 83 4.16 18.79 11.49
CA PRO A 83 4.51 17.95 12.64
C PRO A 83 5.00 16.56 12.22
N GLY A 84 6.06 16.09 12.89
CA GLY A 84 6.78 14.87 12.47
C GLY A 84 7.79 15.11 11.36
N GLY A 85 8.26 16.35 11.20
CA GLY A 85 9.41 16.71 10.37
C GLY A 85 9.24 16.53 8.86
N ARG A 86 8.00 16.39 8.36
CA ARG A 86 7.77 16.10 6.93
C ARG A 86 7.83 17.35 6.11
N THR A 87 8.60 17.31 5.03
CA THR A 87 8.68 18.42 4.08
C THR A 87 7.37 18.55 3.31
N VAL A 88 6.84 19.76 3.26
CA VAL A 88 5.64 20.12 2.52
C VAL A 88 5.99 20.26 1.05
N ILE A 89 5.43 19.38 0.23
CA ILE A 89 5.48 19.46 -1.24
C ILE A 89 4.20 20.11 -1.79
N GLY A 90 4.14 20.37 -3.10
CA GLY A 90 3.04 21.10 -3.73
C GLY A 90 1.65 20.49 -3.50
N SER A 91 1.52 19.15 -3.58
CA SER A 91 0.28 18.42 -3.31
C SER A 91 -0.20 18.64 -1.87
N VAL A 92 0.71 18.50 -0.90
CA VAL A 92 0.43 18.73 0.52
C VAL A 92 0.06 20.20 0.78
N LEU A 93 0.77 21.16 0.17
CA LEU A 93 0.50 22.57 0.34
C LEU A 93 -0.90 22.94 -0.19
N GLY A 94 -1.28 22.43 -1.36
CA GLY A 94 -2.61 22.62 -1.94
C GLY A 94 -3.70 22.07 -1.02
N GLY A 95 -3.53 20.83 -0.54
CA GLY A 95 -4.48 20.21 0.39
C GLY A 95 -4.62 20.98 1.71
N LEU A 96 -3.50 21.43 2.30
CA LEU A 96 -3.54 22.24 3.52
C LEU A 96 -4.24 23.59 3.28
N ALA A 97 -4.01 24.23 2.14
CA ALA A 97 -4.67 25.48 1.78
C ALA A 97 -6.19 25.29 1.67
N GLU A 98 -6.65 24.21 1.03
CA GLU A 98 -8.08 23.88 0.94
C GLU A 98 -8.70 23.68 2.34
N VAL A 99 -8.06 22.88 3.20
CA VAL A 99 -8.56 22.60 4.55
C VAL A 99 -8.65 23.89 5.39
N TYR A 100 -7.63 24.75 5.32
CA TYR A 100 -7.65 26.02 6.05
C TYR A 100 -8.69 27.00 5.53
N VAL A 101 -8.79 27.18 4.21
CA VAL A 101 -9.79 28.09 3.61
C VAL A 101 -11.21 27.62 3.94
N GLU A 102 -11.45 26.30 3.95
CA GLU A 102 -12.75 25.75 4.31
C GLU A 102 -13.10 25.99 5.79
N ALA A 103 -12.16 25.84 6.71
CA ALA A 103 -12.35 26.17 8.12
C ALA A 103 -12.71 27.66 8.30
N ILE A 104 -11.96 28.56 7.65
CA ILE A 104 -12.24 30.01 7.68
C ILE A 104 -13.64 30.31 7.13
N ARG A 105 -14.02 29.68 6.02
CA ARG A 105 -15.32 29.87 5.38
C ARG A 105 -16.48 29.46 6.30
N ARG A 106 -16.28 28.46 7.16
CA ARG A 106 -17.25 28.00 8.16
C ARG A 106 -17.31 28.87 9.41
N GLY A 107 -16.35 29.80 9.58
CA GLY A 107 -16.19 30.57 10.80
C GLY A 107 -15.42 29.83 11.90
N ASP A 108 -14.82 28.68 11.57
CA ASP A 108 -13.99 27.91 12.50
C ASP A 108 -12.57 28.49 12.55
N VAL A 109 -11.86 28.22 13.65
CA VAL A 109 -10.44 28.58 13.79
C VAL A 109 -9.58 27.50 13.10
N PRO A 110 -8.74 27.87 12.11
CA PRO A 110 -7.80 26.94 11.50
C PRO A 110 -6.86 26.32 12.53
N CYS A 111 -6.83 24.99 12.62
CA CYS A 111 -5.96 24.24 13.52
C CYS A 111 -5.00 23.38 12.69
N LEU A 112 -3.69 23.48 12.99
CA LEU A 112 -2.63 22.82 12.24
C LEU A 112 -2.74 21.30 12.35
N GLU A 113 -2.94 20.80 13.57
CA GLU A 113 -3.07 19.38 13.87
C GLU A 113 -4.27 18.79 13.11
N ASN A 114 -5.45 19.42 13.25
CA ASN A 114 -6.65 18.98 12.55
C ASN A 114 -6.49 19.00 11.03
N ALA A 115 -5.81 20.02 10.47
CA ALA A 115 -5.62 20.12 9.03
C ALA A 115 -4.72 19.01 8.49
N VAL A 116 -3.65 18.73 9.22
CA VAL A 116 -2.68 17.68 8.91
C VAL A 116 -3.31 16.28 9.03
N GLU A 117 -4.13 16.03 10.07
CA GLU A 117 -4.88 14.78 10.24
C GLU A 117 -5.96 14.60 9.16
N THR A 118 -6.75 15.64 8.88
CA THR A 118 -7.81 15.60 7.86
C THR A 118 -7.23 15.30 6.48
N LEU A 119 -6.13 15.96 6.12
CA LEU A 119 -5.46 15.73 4.84
C LEU A 119 -4.90 14.30 4.75
N ALA A 120 -4.32 13.80 5.84
CA ALA A 120 -3.83 12.43 5.89
C ALA A 120 -4.95 11.40 5.71
N GLN A 121 -6.12 11.60 6.34
CA GLN A 121 -7.30 10.75 6.15
C GLN A 121 -7.74 10.73 4.67
N ILE A 122 -7.89 11.90 4.05
CA ILE A 122 -8.29 12.01 2.64
C ILE A 122 -7.30 11.30 1.71
N GLN A 123 -6.00 11.50 1.91
CA GLN A 123 -4.96 10.86 1.10
C GLN A 123 -4.91 9.34 1.32
N ASN A 124 -5.09 8.89 2.55
CA ASN A 124 -5.11 7.47 2.91
C ASN A 124 -6.34 6.75 2.33
N GLU A 125 -7.53 7.35 2.37
CA GLU A 125 -8.74 6.81 1.76
C GLU A 125 -8.56 6.64 0.24
N LYS A 126 -8.06 7.68 -0.44
CA LYS A 126 -7.75 7.61 -1.87
C LYS A 126 -6.73 6.52 -2.20
N ALA A 127 -5.73 6.31 -1.35
CA ALA A 127 -4.73 5.27 -1.54
C ALA A 127 -5.34 3.86 -1.45
N VAL A 128 -6.25 3.61 -0.50
CA VAL A 128 -6.96 2.33 -0.36
C VAL A 128 -7.88 2.05 -1.55
N GLU A 129 -8.55 3.08 -2.08
CA GLU A 129 -9.42 2.91 -3.26
C GLU A 129 -8.65 2.53 -4.52
N GLN A 130 -7.42 3.04 -4.67
CA GLN A 130 -6.59 2.77 -5.85
C GLN A 130 -5.89 1.40 -5.82
N ASP A 131 -5.73 0.79 -4.64
CA ASP A 131 -5.29 -0.60 -4.50
C ASP A 131 -5.99 -1.35 -3.35
N PRO A 132 -7.13 -2.00 -3.68
CA PRO A 132 -7.84 -2.86 -2.74
C PRO A 132 -7.07 -4.13 -2.34
N GLY A 133 -5.98 -4.47 -3.05
CA GLY A 133 -5.23 -5.72 -2.92
C GLY A 133 -4.11 -5.70 -1.88
N GLY A 134 -3.78 -4.53 -1.33
CA GLY A 134 -2.80 -4.40 -0.24
C GLY A 134 -1.34 -4.63 -0.67
N LEU A 135 -1.01 -4.38 -1.95
CA LEU A 135 0.37 -4.34 -2.44
C LEU A 135 0.93 -2.89 -2.42
N TYR A 136 0.17 -1.94 -1.86
CA TYR A 136 0.48 -0.53 -1.99
C TYR A 136 1.70 -0.08 -1.19
N GLU A 137 2.71 0.37 -1.94
CA GLU A 137 3.96 0.93 -1.42
C GLU A 137 3.80 2.36 -0.88
N GLY A 138 2.73 3.07 -1.27
CA GLY A 138 2.45 4.46 -0.90
C GLY A 138 1.35 4.58 0.15
N GLY A 139 1.72 4.79 1.41
CA GLY A 139 0.78 5.41 2.37
C GLY A 139 0.69 6.92 2.09
N SER A 140 -0.20 7.65 2.77
CA SER A 140 -0.25 9.10 2.53
C SER A 140 1.09 9.78 2.74
N GLU A 141 1.28 10.90 2.04
CA GLU A 141 2.50 11.71 2.10
C GLU A 141 2.73 12.23 3.54
N LEU A 142 1.66 12.36 4.34
CA LEU A 142 1.68 12.85 5.73
C LEU A 142 1.67 11.78 6.83
N TYR A 143 0.92 10.69 6.72
CA TYR A 143 0.90 9.57 7.69
C TYR A 143 0.43 8.27 7.03
N PRO A 144 1.00 7.09 7.33
CA PRO A 144 0.46 5.84 6.85
C PRO A 144 -0.99 5.66 7.25
N VAL A 145 -1.69 4.89 6.42
CA VAL A 145 -2.88 4.16 6.81
C VAL A 145 -2.49 3.26 7.98
N THR A 146 -2.68 3.71 9.22
CA THR A 146 -2.79 2.77 10.34
C THR A 146 -4.15 2.15 10.15
N ASN A 147 -4.20 0.93 9.60
CA ASN A 147 -5.45 0.18 9.58
C ASN A 147 -5.93 0.10 11.04
N GLY A 148 -6.93 0.91 11.38
CA GLY A 148 -7.55 0.89 12.69
C GLY A 148 -8.09 -0.52 12.98
N PRO A 149 -8.19 -0.89 14.26
CA PRO A 149 -8.75 -2.17 14.67
C PRO A 149 -10.26 -2.10 14.40
N GLY A 150 -10.75 -2.63 13.28
CA GLY A 150 -12.21 -2.60 13.06
C GLY A 150 -12.74 -2.91 11.67
N ARG A 151 -11.92 -3.11 10.65
CA ARG A 151 -12.40 -3.70 9.41
C ARG A 151 -11.53 -4.87 9.04
N ALA A 152 -11.99 -6.06 9.44
CA ALA A 152 -11.58 -7.30 8.81
C ALA A 152 -11.60 -7.06 7.29
N PHE A 153 -10.43 -7.20 6.66
CA PHE A 153 -10.37 -7.28 5.22
C PHE A 153 -11.41 -8.32 4.78
N PRO A 154 -12.35 -7.98 3.88
CA PRO A 154 -13.13 -9.00 3.24
C PRO A 154 -12.12 -9.93 2.59
N HIS A 155 -12.11 -11.20 3.02
CA HIS A 155 -11.43 -12.24 2.26
C HIS A 155 -11.77 -12.02 0.79
N PRO A 156 -10.78 -11.95 -0.12
CA PRO A 156 -11.09 -12.00 -1.54
C PRO A 156 -11.63 -13.40 -1.82
N GLN A 157 -12.94 -13.58 -1.61
CA GLN A 157 -13.70 -14.57 -2.34
C GLN A 157 -13.61 -14.14 -3.79
N ARG A 158 -12.58 -14.66 -4.45
CA ARG A 158 -12.37 -14.57 -5.88
C ARG A 158 -13.56 -15.28 -6.54
N LYS A 159 -14.68 -14.59 -6.67
CA LYS A 159 -15.73 -14.92 -7.64
C LYS A 159 -15.08 -14.70 -9.00
N GLN A 160 -14.44 -15.74 -9.54
CA GLN A 160 -14.15 -15.81 -10.96
C GLN A 160 -15.50 -15.85 -11.67
N SER A 161 -16.10 -14.68 -11.89
CA SER A 161 -17.13 -14.51 -12.90
C SER A 161 -16.40 -14.56 -14.25
N LYS A 162 -16.20 -15.77 -14.76
CA LYS A 162 -15.74 -15.98 -16.12
C LYS A 162 -16.90 -15.56 -17.03
N ARG A 163 -16.91 -14.29 -17.40
CA ARG A 163 -17.77 -13.76 -18.46
C ARG A 163 -17.53 -14.63 -19.70
N ARG A 164 -18.51 -15.46 -20.05
CA ARG A 164 -18.60 -16.11 -21.36
C ARG A 164 -18.79 -14.99 -22.39
N SER A 165 -17.69 -14.55 -23.00
CA SER A 165 -17.74 -13.86 -24.28
C SER A 165 -18.09 -14.89 -25.35
N ASN A 166 -19.38 -14.94 -25.72
CA ASN A 166 -19.84 -15.60 -26.93
C ASN A 166 -19.27 -14.84 -28.15
N SER A 167 -18.08 -15.22 -28.60
CA SER A 167 -17.70 -15.05 -29.99
C SER A 167 -17.98 -16.35 -30.71
N SER A 168 -19.00 -16.32 -31.55
CA SER A 168 -19.32 -17.32 -32.55
C SER A 168 -18.11 -17.52 -33.49
N SER A 169 -17.21 -18.45 -33.16
CA SER A 169 -16.42 -19.15 -34.16
C SER A 169 -17.03 -20.54 -34.34
N ALA A 170 -17.88 -20.65 -35.36
CA ALA A 170 -18.44 -21.91 -35.78
C ALA A 170 -17.29 -22.86 -36.20
N CYS A 171 -16.97 -23.83 -35.37
CA CYS A 171 -16.24 -25.01 -35.81
C CYS A 171 -17.24 -25.97 -36.46
N PRO A 172 -17.00 -26.48 -37.69
CA PRO A 172 -17.74 -27.60 -38.22
C PRO A 172 -17.32 -28.86 -37.44
N SER A 173 -17.99 -29.08 -36.30
CA SER A 173 -17.61 -29.96 -35.19
C SER A 173 -17.75 -31.46 -35.45
N THR A 174 -17.68 -31.90 -36.71
CA THR A 174 -17.75 -33.33 -37.07
C THR A 174 -16.54 -33.82 -37.87
N THR A 175 -15.73 -32.90 -38.41
CA THR A 175 -14.69 -33.24 -39.39
C THR A 175 -13.34 -33.65 -38.78
N PRO A 176 -12.83 -32.96 -37.73
CA PRO A 176 -11.55 -33.32 -37.11
C PRO A 176 -11.62 -34.65 -36.34
N SER A 177 -12.70 -34.90 -35.61
CA SER A 177 -12.93 -36.16 -34.88
C SER A 177 -12.97 -37.36 -35.83
N ARG A 178 -13.67 -37.24 -36.96
CA ARG A 178 -13.80 -38.32 -37.95
C ARG A 178 -12.47 -38.69 -38.61
N LYS A 179 -11.57 -37.71 -38.82
CA LYS A 179 -10.23 -37.96 -39.40
C LYS A 179 -9.26 -38.55 -38.38
N VAL A 180 -9.18 -37.96 -37.19
CA VAL A 180 -8.26 -38.45 -36.15
C VAL A 180 -8.65 -39.86 -35.69
N PHE A 181 -9.95 -40.14 -35.53
CA PHE A 181 -10.42 -41.43 -35.05
C PHE A 181 -10.74 -42.46 -36.15
N ALA A 182 -10.58 -42.13 -37.44
CA ALA A 182 -10.80 -43.08 -38.54
C ALA A 182 -10.07 -44.43 -38.37
N PRO A 183 -8.78 -44.47 -37.96
CA PRO A 183 -8.07 -45.73 -37.76
C PRO A 183 -8.68 -46.62 -36.67
N LEU A 184 -9.29 -46.01 -35.65
CA LEU A 184 -9.98 -46.77 -34.59
C LEU A 184 -11.28 -47.38 -35.11
N GLU A 185 -12.05 -46.61 -35.88
CA GLU A 185 -13.33 -47.06 -36.45
C GLU A 185 -13.14 -48.19 -37.48
N GLU A 186 -12.06 -48.14 -38.26
CA GLU A 186 -11.67 -49.21 -39.17
C GLU A 186 -11.28 -50.47 -38.39
N GLY A 187 -10.44 -50.34 -37.36
CA GLY A 187 -10.06 -51.46 -36.52
C GLY A 187 -11.23 -52.13 -35.80
N LEU A 188 -12.28 -51.36 -35.45
CA LEU A 188 -13.53 -51.87 -34.87
C LEU A 188 -14.39 -52.61 -35.90
N ARG A 189 -14.52 -52.06 -37.13
CA ARG A 189 -15.27 -52.70 -38.23
C ARG A 189 -14.66 -54.04 -38.63
N ASP A 190 -13.33 -54.11 -38.65
CA ASP A 190 -12.60 -55.30 -39.08
C ASP A 190 -12.46 -56.36 -37.96
N ASN A 191 -13.11 -56.15 -36.81
CA ASN A 191 -13.01 -56.99 -35.61
C ASN A 191 -11.55 -57.24 -35.17
N SER A 192 -10.64 -56.32 -35.51
CA SER A 192 -9.20 -56.48 -35.28
C SER A 192 -8.84 -56.54 -33.79
N PHE A 193 -9.74 -56.01 -32.95
CA PHE A 193 -9.63 -55.98 -31.49
C PHE A 193 -10.31 -57.17 -30.78
N ILE A 194 -11.05 -58.04 -31.50
CA ILE A 194 -11.74 -59.21 -30.93
C ILE A 194 -10.82 -60.43 -30.98
N LYS A 195 -9.67 -60.33 -30.33
CA LYS A 195 -8.63 -61.38 -30.21
C LYS A 195 -8.00 -61.31 -28.82
N LYS A 196 -7.27 -62.34 -28.37
CA LYS A 196 -6.58 -62.33 -27.07
C LYS A 196 -5.67 -61.10 -26.95
N GLY A 197 -5.86 -60.28 -25.91
CA GLY A 197 -5.13 -59.01 -25.72
C GLY A 197 -5.59 -57.84 -26.59
N GLY A 198 -6.65 -58.01 -27.38
CA GLY A 198 -7.15 -56.99 -28.30
C GLY A 198 -7.82 -55.80 -27.61
N TYR A 199 -8.38 -55.97 -26.40
CA TYR A 199 -8.90 -54.85 -25.61
C TYR A 199 -7.80 -53.88 -25.17
N LYS A 200 -6.63 -54.39 -24.75
CA LYS A 200 -5.45 -53.56 -24.48
C LYS A 200 -5.05 -52.75 -25.71
N LYS A 201 -4.96 -53.39 -26.88
CA LYS A 201 -4.66 -52.72 -28.16
C LYS A 201 -5.71 -51.65 -28.52
N TYR A 202 -6.98 -51.93 -28.27
CA TYR A 202 -8.08 -50.98 -28.44
C TYR A 202 -7.91 -49.76 -27.52
N ARG A 203 -7.65 -49.98 -26.23
CA ARG A 203 -7.43 -48.91 -25.25
C ARG A 203 -6.21 -48.05 -25.57
N ASP A 204 -5.09 -48.67 -25.94
CA ASP A 204 -3.86 -47.95 -26.28
C ASP A 204 -4.06 -47.09 -27.55
N THR A 205 -4.75 -47.64 -28.54
CA THR A 205 -5.11 -46.89 -29.77
C THR A 205 -6.04 -45.72 -29.45
N LEU A 206 -7.07 -45.95 -28.62
CA LEU A 206 -8.01 -44.91 -28.20
C LEU A 206 -7.30 -43.80 -27.40
N ARG A 207 -6.40 -44.14 -26.47
CA ARG A 207 -5.61 -43.16 -25.70
C ARG A 207 -4.72 -42.31 -26.61
N ARG A 208 -3.99 -42.95 -27.53
CA ARG A 208 -3.09 -42.25 -28.47
C ARG A 208 -3.84 -41.24 -29.33
N LEU A 209 -4.96 -41.66 -29.94
CA LEU A 209 -5.78 -40.79 -30.79
C LEU A 209 -6.48 -39.68 -30.00
N THR A 210 -6.83 -39.93 -28.74
CA THR A 210 -7.38 -38.90 -27.84
C THR A 210 -6.35 -37.80 -27.54
N ALA A 211 -5.08 -38.18 -27.33
CA ALA A 211 -4.00 -37.22 -27.13
C ALA A 211 -3.74 -36.38 -28.39
N GLU A 212 -3.67 -37.02 -29.56
CA GLU A 212 -3.51 -36.38 -30.87
C GLU A 212 -4.64 -35.38 -31.16
N TYR A 213 -5.88 -35.74 -30.84
CA TYR A 213 -7.02 -34.83 -30.96
C TYR A 213 -6.87 -33.60 -30.04
N ARG A 214 -6.52 -33.80 -28.76
CA ARG A 214 -6.37 -32.71 -27.78
C ARG A 214 -5.25 -31.73 -28.14
N GLU A 215 -4.15 -32.22 -28.71
CA GLU A 215 -3.04 -31.39 -29.19
C GLU A 215 -3.48 -30.47 -30.34
N ILE A 216 -4.25 -31.02 -31.29
CA ILE A 216 -4.77 -30.25 -32.43
C ILE A 216 -5.83 -29.23 -32.00
N THR A 217 -6.63 -29.52 -30.95
CA THR A 217 -7.78 -28.69 -30.56
C THR A 217 -7.55 -27.77 -29.34
N HIS A 218 -6.31 -27.58 -28.89
CA HIS A 218 -5.93 -26.93 -27.63
C HIS A 218 -6.51 -25.51 -27.36
N THR A 219 -7.06 -24.82 -28.37
CA THR A 219 -7.64 -23.46 -28.25
C THR A 219 -9.18 -23.40 -28.20
N GLN A 220 -9.89 -24.53 -28.35
CA GLN A 220 -11.34 -24.54 -28.59
C GLN A 220 -12.11 -25.28 -27.47
N HIS A 221 -12.83 -24.53 -26.62
CA HIS A 221 -13.57 -25.08 -25.47
C HIS A 221 -14.71 -26.04 -25.87
N THR A 222 -15.29 -25.89 -27.06
CA THR A 222 -16.35 -26.77 -27.57
C THR A 222 -15.85 -28.14 -28.04
N CYS A 223 -14.54 -28.29 -28.27
CA CYS A 223 -13.95 -29.56 -28.73
C CYS A 223 -13.85 -30.61 -27.62
N GLU A 224 -13.75 -30.19 -26.35
CA GLU A 224 -13.68 -31.11 -25.21
C GLU A 224 -15.05 -31.75 -24.92
N GLU A 225 -16.16 -31.03 -25.12
CA GLU A 225 -17.52 -31.56 -24.99
C GLU A 225 -17.80 -32.64 -26.06
N VAL A 226 -17.44 -32.38 -27.32
CA VAL A 226 -17.58 -33.33 -28.43
C VAL A 226 -16.71 -34.57 -28.23
N LEU A 227 -15.47 -34.39 -27.75
CA LEU A 227 -14.57 -35.49 -27.42
C LEU A 227 -15.16 -36.35 -26.29
N THR A 228 -15.72 -35.71 -25.26
CA THR A 228 -16.34 -36.42 -24.13
C THR A 228 -17.51 -37.28 -24.58
N GLU A 229 -18.38 -36.77 -25.46
CA GLU A 229 -19.52 -37.53 -25.99
C GLU A 229 -19.06 -38.72 -26.86
N TYR A 230 -18.03 -38.52 -27.68
CA TYR A 230 -17.44 -39.60 -28.50
C TYR A 230 -16.81 -40.69 -27.62
N LEU A 231 -15.99 -40.32 -26.64
CA LEU A 231 -15.35 -41.26 -25.73
C LEU A 231 -16.38 -42.07 -24.93
N LYS A 232 -17.46 -41.45 -24.48
CA LYS A 232 -18.57 -42.12 -23.80
C LYS A 232 -19.22 -43.19 -24.69
N LYS A 233 -19.49 -42.88 -25.96
CA LYS A 233 -20.01 -43.88 -26.92
C LYS A 233 -19.03 -45.03 -27.16
N LYS A 234 -17.72 -44.75 -27.13
CA LYS A 234 -16.66 -45.76 -27.32
C LYS A 234 -16.36 -46.60 -26.08
N GLU A 235 -16.77 -46.16 -24.90
CA GLU A 235 -16.72 -46.95 -23.68
C GLU A 235 -17.61 -48.20 -23.79
N GLU A 236 -18.81 -48.06 -24.34
CA GLU A 236 -19.75 -49.17 -24.56
C GLU A 236 -19.19 -50.22 -25.54
N TYR A 237 -18.50 -49.79 -26.60
CA TYR A 237 -17.78 -50.69 -27.50
C TYR A 237 -16.61 -51.39 -26.82
N GLY A 238 -15.89 -50.69 -25.93
CA GLY A 238 -14.85 -51.29 -25.10
C GLY A 238 -15.39 -52.43 -24.22
N ASN A 239 -16.54 -52.20 -23.59
CA ASN A 239 -17.23 -53.22 -22.78
C ASN A 239 -17.67 -54.43 -23.61
N MET A 240 -18.13 -54.21 -24.84
CA MET A 240 -18.45 -55.30 -25.78
C MET A 240 -17.21 -56.10 -26.21
N ILE A 241 -16.05 -55.45 -26.43
CA ILE A 241 -14.79 -56.13 -26.76
C ILE A 241 -14.30 -56.97 -25.56
N LEU A 242 -14.42 -56.45 -24.34
CA LEU A 242 -14.16 -57.18 -23.10
C LEU A 242 -15.09 -58.40 -22.92
N ALA A 243 -16.37 -58.25 -23.27
CA ALA A 243 -17.37 -59.31 -23.15
C ALA A 243 -17.22 -60.39 -24.25
N ALA A 244 -16.96 -59.99 -25.49
CA ALA A 244 -16.89 -60.87 -26.67
C ALA A 244 -15.56 -61.65 -26.81
N GLY A 245 -14.58 -61.42 -25.93
CA GLY A 245 -13.34 -62.18 -25.87
C GLY A 245 -13.56 -63.66 -25.54
N LEU A 246 -13.96 -64.45 -26.54
CA LEU A 246 -14.01 -65.91 -26.51
C LEU A 246 -12.56 -66.43 -26.43
N GLY A 247 -12.05 -66.62 -25.20
CA GLY A 247 -10.71 -67.12 -24.94
C GLY A 247 -9.97 -66.53 -23.73
N LEU A 248 -10.59 -65.64 -22.95
CA LEU A 248 -10.06 -65.15 -21.67
C LEU A 248 -10.72 -65.89 -20.50
N THR A 249 -9.93 -66.43 -19.58
CA THR A 249 -10.45 -67.01 -18.33
C THR A 249 -10.94 -65.90 -17.39
N GLU A 250 -11.78 -66.24 -16.41
CA GLU A 250 -12.26 -65.28 -15.40
C GLU A 250 -11.11 -64.54 -14.70
N ALA A 251 -10.01 -65.25 -14.44
CA ALA A 251 -8.77 -64.69 -13.88
C ALA A 251 -8.12 -63.61 -14.76
N ASP A 252 -8.11 -63.77 -16.09
CA ASP A 252 -7.55 -62.78 -17.01
C ASP A 252 -8.39 -61.47 -17.00
N ARG A 253 -9.72 -61.58 -16.84
CA ARG A 253 -10.63 -60.43 -16.72
C ARG A 253 -10.44 -59.69 -15.39
N GLU A 254 -10.29 -60.43 -14.28
CA GLU A 254 -10.04 -59.84 -12.97
C GLU A 254 -8.72 -59.08 -12.93
N GLN A 255 -7.64 -59.64 -13.51
CA GLN A 255 -6.34 -58.97 -13.58
C GLN A 255 -6.41 -57.67 -14.39
N GLU A 256 -7.17 -57.64 -15.49
CA GLU A 256 -7.34 -56.45 -16.30
C GLU A 256 -8.12 -55.36 -15.56
N VAL A 257 -9.17 -55.72 -14.82
CA VAL A 257 -9.90 -54.78 -13.94
C VAL A 257 -9.00 -54.24 -12.82
N ILE A 258 -8.17 -55.09 -12.20
CA ILE A 258 -7.21 -54.67 -11.18
C ILE A 258 -6.19 -53.69 -11.77
N GLN A 259 -5.67 -53.97 -12.96
CA GLN A 259 -4.72 -53.09 -13.65
C GLN A 259 -5.36 -51.74 -14.00
N LEU A 260 -6.60 -51.74 -14.50
CA LEU A 260 -7.36 -50.52 -14.79
C LEU A 260 -7.61 -49.68 -13.53
N LYS A 261 -7.98 -50.32 -12.42
CA LYS A 261 -8.16 -49.64 -11.12
C LYS A 261 -6.85 -49.07 -10.60
N ARG A 262 -5.73 -49.77 -10.79
CA ARG A 262 -4.39 -49.28 -10.44
C ARG A 262 -4.01 -48.06 -11.27
N GLU A 263 -4.13 -48.13 -12.60
CA GLU A 263 -3.83 -47.00 -13.50
C GLU A 263 -4.72 -45.79 -13.21
N ALA A 264 -6.02 -46.00 -12.94
CA ALA A 264 -6.93 -44.93 -12.53
C ALA A 264 -6.55 -44.33 -11.17
N GLY A 265 -6.17 -45.16 -10.20
CA GLY A 265 -5.68 -44.73 -8.89
C GLY A 265 -4.39 -43.91 -8.98
N GLU A 266 -3.42 -44.37 -9.79
CA GLU A 266 -2.16 -43.66 -10.04
C GLU A 266 -2.38 -42.31 -10.72
N GLN A 267 -3.32 -42.22 -11.69
CA GLN A 267 -3.68 -40.95 -12.32
C GLN A 267 -4.34 -40.00 -11.32
N MET A 268 -5.28 -40.50 -10.51
CA MET A 268 -5.96 -39.70 -9.49
C MET A 268 -5.00 -39.21 -8.41
N GLN A 269 -4.02 -40.02 -8.02
CA GLN A 269 -2.97 -39.64 -7.09
C GLN A 269 -2.10 -38.50 -7.65
N LYS A 270 -1.68 -38.57 -8.92
CA LYS A 270 -0.89 -37.50 -9.55
C LYS A 270 -1.63 -36.16 -9.57
N VAL A 271 -2.92 -36.17 -9.88
CA VAL A 271 -3.75 -34.95 -9.86
C VAL A 271 -3.88 -34.38 -8.44
N LEU A 272 -4.06 -35.26 -7.44
CA LEU A 272 -4.16 -34.85 -6.05
C LEU A 272 -2.82 -34.25 -5.54
N GLU A 273 -1.70 -34.88 -5.86
CA GLU A 273 -0.36 -34.38 -5.52
C GLU A 273 -0.09 -33.01 -6.15
N GLU A 274 -0.47 -32.81 -7.42
CA GLU A 274 -0.35 -31.50 -8.08
C GLU A 274 -1.26 -30.45 -7.43
N GLN A 275 -2.48 -30.82 -7.04
CA GLN A 275 -3.41 -29.95 -6.33
C GLN A 275 -2.88 -29.54 -4.95
N ILE A 276 -2.34 -30.48 -4.19
CA ILE A 276 -1.70 -30.21 -2.88
C ILE A 276 -0.53 -29.25 -3.09
N ARG A 277 0.34 -29.50 -4.08
CA ARG A 277 1.47 -28.64 -4.38
C ARG A 277 1.05 -27.20 -4.72
N LEU A 278 0.00 -27.03 -5.53
CA LEU A 278 -0.54 -25.71 -5.87
C LEU A 278 -1.14 -25.00 -4.65
N GLN A 279 -1.81 -25.73 -3.76
CA GLN A 279 -2.36 -25.17 -2.52
C GLN A 279 -1.27 -24.78 -1.53
N GLU A 280 -0.25 -25.62 -1.34
CA GLU A 280 0.91 -25.32 -0.49
C GLU A 280 1.68 -24.11 -1.00
N GLN A 281 1.91 -24.02 -2.31
CA GLN A 281 2.55 -22.85 -2.92
C GLN A 281 1.71 -21.59 -2.71
N ALA A 282 0.40 -21.63 -2.95
CA ALA A 282 -0.49 -20.48 -2.74
C ALA A 282 -0.50 -20.01 -1.27
N LEU A 283 -0.49 -20.95 -0.31
CA LEU A 283 -0.41 -20.64 1.11
C LEU A 283 0.95 -20.05 1.51
N SER A 284 2.04 -20.57 0.93
CA SER A 284 3.39 -20.05 1.14
C SER A 284 3.55 -18.64 0.58
N ASP A 285 3.08 -18.39 -0.65
CA ASP A 285 3.09 -17.07 -1.27
C ASP A 285 2.26 -16.07 -0.45
N GLN A 286 1.08 -16.46 0.02
CA GLN A 286 0.24 -15.63 0.89
C GLN A 286 0.94 -15.28 2.20
N LYS A 287 1.60 -16.26 2.84
CA LYS A 287 2.36 -16.05 4.07
C LYS A 287 3.51 -15.08 3.86
N ARG A 288 4.30 -15.26 2.78
CA ARG A 288 5.41 -14.36 2.45
C ARG A 288 4.93 -12.93 2.27
N THR A 289 3.90 -12.70 1.45
CA THR A 289 3.35 -11.35 1.22
C THR A 289 2.85 -10.71 2.51
N TYR A 290 2.19 -11.48 3.38
CA TYR A 290 1.75 -10.97 4.68
C TYR A 290 2.93 -10.57 5.58
N GLU A 291 3.95 -11.42 5.68
CA GLU A 291 5.17 -11.14 6.46
C GLU A 291 5.92 -9.91 5.94
N GLU A 292 6.02 -9.75 4.62
CA GLU A 292 6.60 -8.57 3.97
C GLU A 292 5.80 -7.30 4.31
N ASN A 293 4.47 -7.37 4.23
CA ASN A 293 3.59 -6.25 4.56
C ASN A 293 3.69 -5.85 6.03
N VAL A 294 3.77 -6.81 6.95
CA VAL A 294 3.99 -6.54 8.38
C VAL A 294 5.34 -5.89 8.59
N THR A 295 6.42 -6.47 8.07
CA THR A 295 7.79 -5.92 8.18
C THR A 295 7.83 -4.47 7.71
N ARG A 296 7.25 -4.21 6.53
CA ARG A 296 7.18 -2.86 5.94
C ARG A 296 6.40 -1.88 6.80
N LEU A 297 5.29 -2.31 7.41
CA LEU A 297 4.50 -1.49 8.30
C LEU A 297 5.28 -1.12 9.57
N LEU A 298 5.96 -2.09 10.19
CA LEU A 298 6.76 -1.87 11.40
C LEU A 298 7.91 -0.88 11.13
N GLU A 299 8.65 -1.06 10.03
CA GLU A 299 9.70 -0.12 9.61
C GLU A 299 9.16 1.30 9.35
N ARG A 300 7.93 1.42 8.86
CA ARG A 300 7.32 2.73 8.63
C ARG A 300 6.96 3.40 9.97
N MET A 301 6.32 2.67 10.88
CA MET A 301 5.97 3.20 12.20
C MET A 301 7.21 3.64 12.98
N GLU A 302 8.31 2.88 12.89
CA GLU A 302 9.56 3.22 13.57
C GLU A 302 10.16 4.53 13.02
N ARG A 303 10.20 4.69 11.69
CA ARG A 303 10.64 5.95 11.07
C ARG A 303 9.79 7.15 11.49
N GLU A 304 8.48 6.97 11.67
CA GLU A 304 7.61 8.04 12.18
C GLU A 304 7.91 8.39 13.63
N ARG A 305 8.19 7.38 14.45
CA ARG A 305 8.58 7.54 15.85
C ARG A 305 9.86 8.35 15.95
N GLU A 306 10.88 8.02 15.16
CA GLU A 306 12.16 8.75 15.11
C GLU A 306 11.97 10.20 14.69
N ARG A 307 11.22 10.46 13.62
CA ARG A 307 10.94 11.83 13.17
C ARG A 307 10.20 12.67 14.21
N ALA A 308 9.20 12.08 14.86
CA ALA A 308 8.46 12.76 15.93
C ALA A 308 9.38 13.07 17.12
N GLN A 309 10.31 12.16 17.47
CA GLN A 309 11.29 12.41 18.52
C GLN A 309 12.27 13.53 18.16
N GLU A 310 12.74 13.57 16.93
CA GLU A 310 13.64 14.64 16.46
C GLU A 310 12.93 16.01 16.47
N ASP A 311 11.68 16.07 16.02
CA ASP A 311 10.87 17.29 16.04
C ASP A 311 10.62 17.78 17.47
N ASN A 312 10.24 16.87 18.37
CA ASN A 312 10.06 17.16 19.79
C ASN A 312 11.35 17.66 20.45
N LYS A 313 12.49 17.06 20.11
CA LYS A 313 13.81 17.51 20.59
C LYS A 313 14.11 18.94 20.12
N ARG A 314 13.85 19.25 18.85
CA ARG A 314 14.05 20.59 18.28
C ARG A 314 13.21 21.66 19.00
N VAL A 315 11.94 21.36 19.28
CA VAL A 315 11.05 22.28 20.01
C VAL A 315 11.54 22.46 21.46
N LEU A 316 11.94 21.38 22.11
CA LEU A 316 12.48 21.41 23.47
C LEU A 316 13.76 22.26 23.56
N GLU A 317 14.70 22.08 22.63
CA GLU A 317 15.94 22.87 22.56
C GLU A 317 15.65 24.36 22.35
N ALA A 318 14.69 24.71 21.49
CA ALA A 318 14.30 26.11 21.28
C ALA A 318 13.71 26.74 22.56
N LYS A 319 12.85 26.01 23.30
CA LYS A 319 12.29 26.48 24.57
C LYS A 319 13.36 26.62 25.66
N LEU A 320 14.31 25.68 25.74
CA LEU A 320 15.43 25.76 26.69
C LEU A 320 16.30 26.99 26.43
N LYS A 321 16.63 27.26 25.17
CA LYS A 321 17.42 28.44 24.79
C LYS A 321 16.72 29.76 25.15
N GLU A 322 15.40 29.82 24.99
CA GLU A 322 14.63 31.01 25.35
C GLU A 322 14.51 31.18 26.87
N HIS A 323 14.35 30.08 27.62
CA HIS A 323 14.43 30.07 29.08
C HIS A 323 15.76 30.65 29.56
N ASP A 324 16.88 30.20 29.00
CA ASP A 324 18.21 30.68 29.40
C ASP A 324 18.41 32.16 29.06
N ALA A 325 17.84 32.64 27.94
CA ALA A 325 17.84 34.05 27.59
C ALA A 325 17.03 34.90 28.58
N LEU A 326 15.84 34.43 28.99
CA LEU A 326 15.03 35.12 30.00
C LEU A 326 15.75 35.21 31.36
N MET A 327 16.45 34.14 31.76
CA MET A 327 17.26 34.12 32.99
C MET A 327 18.41 35.13 32.92
N GLN A 328 19.13 35.20 31.80
CA GLN A 328 20.22 36.17 31.62
C GLN A 328 19.73 37.63 31.60
N GLU A 329 18.50 37.84 31.15
CA GLU A 329 17.86 39.16 31.09
C GLU A 329 17.16 39.56 32.40
N GLY A 330 17.09 38.68 33.42
CA GLY A 330 16.51 38.96 34.73
C GLY A 330 14.99 38.75 34.86
N PHE A 331 14.36 38.08 33.88
CA PHE A 331 12.91 37.84 33.87
C PHE A 331 12.51 36.53 34.58
N ASP A 332 12.78 36.42 35.87
CA ASP A 332 12.62 35.19 36.66
C ASP A 332 11.20 34.58 36.58
N GLU A 333 10.15 35.40 36.70
CA GLU A 333 8.76 34.92 36.63
C GLU A 333 8.42 34.28 35.28
N LYS A 334 8.94 34.87 34.20
CA LYS A 334 8.70 34.40 32.82
C LYS A 334 9.55 33.17 32.52
N ALA A 335 10.77 33.11 33.04
CA ALA A 335 11.60 31.91 32.97
C ALA A 335 10.93 30.75 33.71
N GLU A 336 10.34 30.98 34.88
CA GLU A 336 9.58 29.94 35.61
C GLU A 336 8.31 29.51 34.85
N GLN A 337 7.62 30.42 34.16
CA GLN A 337 6.53 30.04 33.26
C GLN A 337 7.02 29.14 32.12
N MET A 338 8.14 29.50 31.48
CA MET A 338 8.73 28.69 30.42
C MET A 338 9.20 27.32 30.91
N LYS A 339 9.73 27.25 32.13
CA LYS A 339 10.13 26.00 32.79
C LYS A 339 8.93 25.08 33.05
N LYS A 340 7.77 25.64 33.42
CA LYS A 340 6.51 24.86 33.53
C LYS A 340 6.10 24.28 32.18
N GLU A 341 6.18 25.06 31.10
CA GLU A 341 5.90 24.57 29.74
C GLU A 341 6.88 23.47 29.31
N ILE A 342 8.18 23.66 29.55
CA ILE A 342 9.21 22.66 29.27
C ILE A 342 8.90 21.34 30.02
N LYS A 343 8.47 21.43 31.28
CA LYS A 343 8.06 20.27 32.07
C LYS A 343 6.80 19.61 31.50
N GLY A 344 5.82 20.39 31.05
CA GLY A 344 4.61 19.89 30.39
C GLY A 344 4.96 19.14 29.10
N LEU A 345 5.74 19.77 28.22
CA LEU A 345 6.18 19.20 26.96
C LEU A 345 6.95 17.88 27.17
N LYS A 346 7.88 17.82 28.14
CA LYS A 346 8.59 16.57 28.47
C LYS A 346 7.64 15.43 28.84
N LYS A 347 6.60 15.72 29.64
CA LYS A 347 5.59 14.72 30.01
C LYS A 347 4.73 14.29 28.84
N GLU A 348 4.34 15.22 27.96
CA GLU A 348 3.59 14.90 26.74
C GLU A 348 4.40 13.97 25.84
N VAL A 349 5.69 14.25 25.63
CA VAL A 349 6.60 13.40 24.87
C VAL A 349 6.74 11.99 25.49
N GLU A 350 6.88 11.90 26.81
CA GLU A 350 6.92 10.62 27.53
C GLU A 350 5.61 9.83 27.39
N ASN A 351 4.48 10.49 27.56
CA ASN A 351 3.15 9.88 27.47
C ASN A 351 2.84 9.43 26.04
N GLU A 352 3.18 10.23 25.04
CA GLU A 352 3.05 9.86 23.63
C GLU A 352 3.93 8.66 23.30
N GLY A 353 5.18 8.63 23.78
CA GLY A 353 6.08 7.50 23.60
C GLY A 353 5.49 6.20 24.17
N ARG A 354 4.95 6.26 25.40
CA ARG A 354 4.31 5.12 26.07
C ARG A 354 3.03 4.68 25.37
N SER A 355 2.20 5.62 24.93
CA SER A 355 0.96 5.35 24.20
C SER A 355 1.24 4.66 22.85
N LYS A 356 2.16 5.22 22.06
CA LYS A 356 2.59 4.67 20.76
C LYS A 356 3.20 3.27 20.91
N GLN A 357 4.01 3.04 21.96
CA GLN A 357 4.57 1.71 22.28
C GLN A 357 3.48 0.70 22.67
N SER A 358 2.48 1.13 23.45
CA SER A 358 1.34 0.27 23.82
C SER A 358 0.48 -0.10 22.61
N THR A 359 0.19 0.86 21.73
CA THR A 359 -0.56 0.58 20.48
C THR A 359 0.21 -0.35 19.56
N PHE A 360 1.53 -0.19 19.46
CA PHE A 360 2.39 -1.07 18.67
C PHE A 360 2.37 -2.52 19.18
N SER A 361 2.47 -2.73 20.50
CA SER A 361 2.37 -4.08 21.09
C SER A 361 1.06 -4.77 20.70
N LYS A 362 -0.08 -4.07 20.83
CA LYS A 362 -1.40 -4.60 20.46
C LYS A 362 -1.51 -4.95 18.98
N VAL A 363 -0.93 -4.13 18.11
CA VAL A 363 -0.88 -4.33 16.66
C VAL A 363 -0.10 -5.60 16.34
N VAL A 364 1.11 -5.76 16.90
CA VAL A 364 1.94 -6.96 16.75
C VAL A 364 1.23 -8.23 17.27
N GLU A 365 0.59 -8.15 18.45
CA GLU A 365 -0.18 -9.26 19.03
C GLU A 365 -1.39 -9.66 18.17
N THR A 366 -2.13 -8.67 17.64
CA THR A 366 -3.28 -8.91 16.76
C THR A 366 -2.84 -9.56 15.45
N PHE A 367 -1.73 -9.10 14.86
CA PHE A 367 -1.17 -9.69 13.65
C PHE A 367 -0.60 -11.10 13.90
N GLY A 368 0.03 -11.34 15.05
CA GLY A 368 0.50 -12.66 15.47
C GLY A 368 -0.65 -13.66 15.66
N THR A 369 -1.78 -13.19 16.19
CA THR A 369 -2.99 -14.01 16.36
C THR A 369 -3.68 -14.31 15.02
N ALA A 370 -3.75 -13.33 14.10
CA ALA A 370 -4.33 -13.52 12.78
C ALA A 370 -3.55 -14.54 11.91
N CYS A 371 -2.22 -14.64 12.08
CA CYS A 371 -1.41 -15.69 11.45
C CYS A 371 -1.79 -17.11 11.90
N LEU A 372 -2.33 -17.28 13.11
CA LEU A 372 -2.73 -18.59 13.64
C LEU A 372 -4.10 -19.04 13.13
N PHE A 373 -4.91 -18.11 12.63
CA PHE A 373 -6.22 -18.41 12.05
C PHE A 373 -6.12 -18.47 10.53
N ILE A 374 -5.47 -19.54 10.05
CA ILE A 374 -5.64 -19.99 8.66
C ILE A 374 -6.99 -20.72 8.60
N PRO A 375 -8.00 -20.20 7.88
CA PRO A 375 -9.25 -20.91 7.68
C PRO A 375 -8.98 -22.07 6.70
N GLY A 376 -8.79 -23.27 7.25
CA GLY A 376 -8.49 -24.47 6.47
C GLY A 376 -8.51 -25.79 7.23
N ASN A 377 -8.45 -25.79 8.57
CA ASN A 377 -8.59 -27.01 9.36
C ASN A 377 -10.06 -27.33 9.65
N ARG A 378 -10.77 -27.80 8.62
CA ARG A 378 -11.85 -28.77 8.77
C ARG A 378 -11.72 -29.80 7.66
N LEU A 379 -11.05 -30.90 7.97
CA LEU A 379 -11.36 -32.25 7.52
C LEU A 379 -10.81 -33.23 8.55
#